data_AF-U7NS41-F1
#
_entry.id   AF-U7NS41-F1
#
_cell.length_a   1.000
_cell.length_b   1.000
_cell.length_c   1.000
_cell.angle_alpha   90.00
_cell.angle_beta   90.00
_cell.angle_gamma   90.00
#
_symmetry.space_group_name_H-M   'P 1'
#
loop_
_entity.id
_entity.type
_entity.pdbx_description
1 polymer ?
#
loop_
_entity_poly.entity_id
_entity_poly.type
_entity_poly.pdbx_seq_one_letter_code
_entity_poly.pdbx_strand_id
1 'polypeptide(L)'
;MGPWALTEKRSGKLVGFCGIGPELVGGGEEINLGYRLARRYWNQGLATEAVKGVLRYAFDQKQCESVVVIIEPDHAASVRVTEKAGFSCYTMQEFHKKRVRLYRMTNEDWRLRLHDELAVVRNQRPNPGRAQG
;
A
#
# COMPACT_ATOMS: atom_id res chain seq x y z
N MET A 1 -12.01 8.51 -4.80
CA MET A 1 -12.65 7.26 -5.29
C MET A 1 -12.54 6.20 -4.19
N GLY A 2 -13.66 5.64 -3.77
CA GLY A 2 -13.72 5.03 -2.44
C GLY A 2 -13.88 6.10 -1.35
N PRO A 3 -13.86 5.71 -0.05
CA PRO A 3 -13.35 4.44 0.44
C PRO A 3 -14.26 3.24 0.13
N TRP A 4 -13.65 2.08 -0.16
CA TRP A 4 -14.37 0.80 -0.29
C TRP A 4 -14.45 0.10 1.06
N ALA A 5 -15.58 -0.54 1.32
CA ALA A 5 -15.73 -1.44 2.45
C ALA A 5 -14.86 -2.70 2.27
N LEU A 6 -14.13 -3.07 3.31
CA LEU A 6 -13.40 -4.33 3.38
C LEU A 6 -14.24 -5.36 4.11
N THR A 7 -14.51 -6.50 3.48
CA THR A 7 -15.24 -7.61 4.09
C THR A 7 -14.36 -8.86 4.17
N GLU A 8 -14.39 -9.55 5.30
CA GLU A 8 -13.69 -10.83 5.45
C GLU A 8 -14.37 -11.88 4.57
N LYS A 9 -13.63 -12.52 3.67
CA LYS A 9 -14.19 -13.45 2.66
C LYS A 9 -15.01 -14.59 3.26
N ARG A 10 -14.58 -15.15 4.40
CA ARG A 10 -15.22 -16.31 5.01
C ARG A 10 -16.53 -15.98 5.72
N SER A 11 -16.54 -14.92 6.54
CA SER A 11 -17.71 -14.57 7.35
C SER A 11 -18.61 -13.49 6.73
N GLY A 12 -18.14 -12.82 5.68
CA GLY A 12 -18.79 -11.63 5.11
C GLY A 12 -18.78 -10.41 6.02
N LYS A 13 -18.17 -10.48 7.21
CA LYS A 13 -18.20 -9.40 8.19
C LYS A 13 -17.38 -8.20 7.73
N LEU A 14 -17.89 -7.00 8.03
CA LEU A 14 -17.17 -5.75 7.82
C LEU A 14 -15.90 -5.71 8.69
N VAL A 15 -14.77 -5.55 8.01
CA VAL A 15 -13.42 -5.45 8.58
C VAL A 15 -13.00 -3.99 8.76
N GLY A 16 -13.38 -3.13 7.82
CA GLY A 16 -12.96 -1.73 7.79
C GLY A 16 -13.13 -1.12 6.41
N PHE A 17 -12.24 -0.20 6.06
CA PHE A 17 -12.21 0.43 4.74
C PHE A 17 -10.78 0.70 4.25
N CYS A 18 -10.63 0.84 2.94
CA CYS A 18 -9.41 1.30 2.26
C CYS A 18 -9.79 2.03 0.96
N GLY A 19 -9.04 3.04 0.58
CA GLY A 19 -9.29 3.76 -0.68
C GLY A 19 -8.31 4.88 -0.95
N ILE A 20 -8.55 5.61 -2.04
CA ILE A 20 -7.76 6.77 -2.45
C ILE A 20 -8.64 8.00 -2.68
N GLY A 21 -8.15 9.18 -2.34
CA GLY A 21 -8.87 10.42 -2.57
C GLY A 21 -7.92 11.61 -2.65
N PRO A 22 -8.39 12.74 -3.21
CA PRO A 22 -7.64 13.98 -3.15
C PRO A 22 -7.44 14.38 -1.68
N GLU A 23 -6.27 14.90 -1.37
CA GLU A 23 -5.90 15.46 -0.06
C GLU A 23 -5.00 16.66 -0.28
N LEU A 24 -5.19 17.72 0.51
CA LEU A 24 -4.37 18.92 0.40
C LEU A 24 -3.11 18.78 1.28
N VAL A 25 -1.95 18.64 0.66
CA VAL A 25 -0.67 18.45 1.35
C VAL A 25 0.32 19.51 0.88
N GLY A 26 0.87 20.29 1.82
CA GLY A 26 1.87 21.32 1.49
C GLY A 26 1.38 22.38 0.48
N GLY A 27 0.06 22.59 0.38
CA GLY A 27 -0.55 23.53 -0.57
C GLY A 27 -0.84 22.95 -1.96
N GLY A 28 -0.52 21.68 -2.22
CA GLY A 28 -0.88 20.98 -3.46
C GLY A 28 -1.89 19.85 -3.21
N GLU A 29 -2.72 19.55 -4.22
CA GLU A 29 -3.62 18.39 -4.17
C GLU A 29 -2.84 17.12 -4.52
N GLU A 30 -2.93 16.11 -3.67
CA GLU A 30 -2.27 14.81 -3.80
C GLU A 30 -3.29 13.68 -3.74
N ILE A 31 -3.03 12.56 -4.41
CA ILE A 31 -3.85 11.35 -4.27
C ILE A 31 -3.38 10.58 -3.04
N ASN A 32 -4.11 10.72 -1.94
CA ASN A 32 -3.82 10.07 -0.67
C ASN A 32 -4.53 8.71 -0.53
N LEU A 33 -3.78 7.70 -0.08
CA LEU A 33 -4.30 6.39 0.29
C LEU A 33 -4.56 6.32 1.80
N GLY A 34 -5.81 6.10 2.16
CA GLY A 34 -6.24 5.96 3.55
C GLY A 34 -6.90 4.61 3.83
N TYR A 35 -6.70 4.09 5.04
CA TYR A 35 -7.36 2.87 5.52
C TYR A 35 -7.59 2.89 7.02
N ARG A 36 -8.59 2.13 7.46
CA ARG A 36 -8.84 1.85 8.88
C ARG A 36 -9.54 0.51 9.03
N LEU A 37 -9.03 -0.33 9.93
CA LEU A 37 -9.61 -1.63 10.26
C LEU A 37 -10.07 -1.64 11.72
N ALA A 38 -11.13 -2.38 12.03
CA ALA A 38 -11.53 -2.62 13.40
C ALA A 38 -10.43 -3.41 14.15
N ARG A 39 -10.20 -3.07 15.43
CA ARG A 39 -9.09 -3.60 16.24
C ARG A 39 -8.95 -5.12 16.23
N ARG A 40 -10.07 -5.85 16.22
CA ARG A 40 -10.10 -7.33 16.18
C ARG A 40 -9.48 -7.95 14.93
N TYR A 41 -9.26 -7.16 13.87
CA TYR A 41 -8.64 -7.58 12.61
C TYR A 41 -7.20 -7.10 12.45
N TRP A 42 -6.62 -6.46 13.46
CA TRP A 42 -5.24 -6.02 13.42
C TRP A 42 -4.27 -7.21 13.49
N ASN A 43 -3.04 -6.99 13.01
CA ASN A 43 -1.95 -7.98 13.02
C ASN A 43 -2.19 -9.27 12.23
N GLN A 44 -3.20 -9.30 11.35
CA GLN A 44 -3.54 -10.46 10.50
C GLN A 44 -3.10 -10.28 9.03
N GLY A 45 -2.36 -9.21 8.71
CA GLY A 45 -1.94 -8.90 7.33
C GLY A 45 -3.02 -8.26 6.45
N LEU A 46 -4.27 -8.20 6.91
CA LEU A 46 -5.41 -7.68 6.14
C LEU A 46 -5.25 -6.22 5.69
N ALA A 47 -4.65 -5.36 6.51
CA ALA A 47 -4.38 -3.98 6.12
C ALA A 47 -3.38 -3.91 4.95
N THR A 48 -2.32 -4.72 4.98
CA THR A 48 -1.34 -4.79 3.88
C THR A 48 -1.95 -5.34 2.60
N GLU A 49 -2.80 -6.38 2.69
CA GLU A 49 -3.54 -6.89 1.52
C GLU A 49 -4.43 -5.81 0.92
N ALA A 50 -5.20 -5.09 1.74
CA ALA A 50 -6.09 -4.02 1.29
C ALA A 50 -5.32 -2.87 0.62
N VAL A 51 -4.23 -2.39 1.23
CA VAL A 51 -3.39 -1.33 0.68
C VAL A 51 -2.81 -1.75 -0.67
N LYS A 52 -2.26 -2.97 -0.79
CA LYS A 52 -1.71 -3.48 -2.06
C LYS A 52 -2.79 -3.58 -3.14
N GLY A 53 -3.98 -4.04 -2.79
CA GLY A 53 -5.11 -4.09 -3.72
C GLY A 53 -5.51 -2.71 -4.25
N VAL A 54 -5.53 -1.70 -3.37
CA VAL A 54 -5.83 -0.32 -3.75
C VAL A 54 -4.71 0.32 -4.57
N LEU A 55 -3.43 0.08 -4.26
CA LEU A 55 -2.30 0.55 -5.09
C LEU A 55 -2.37 -0.03 -6.50
N ARG A 56 -2.65 -1.33 -6.61
CA ARG A 56 -2.84 -1.98 -7.92
C ARG A 56 -3.95 -1.32 -8.72
N TYR A 57 -5.08 -1.04 -8.08
CA TYR A 57 -6.16 -0.29 -8.73
C TYR A 57 -5.72 1.12 -9.17
N ALA A 58 -5.05 1.86 -8.29
CA ALA A 58 -4.62 3.23 -8.53
C ALA A 58 -3.66 3.32 -9.74
N PHE A 59 -2.66 2.45 -9.80
CA PHE A 59 -1.63 2.49 -10.84
C PHE A 59 -2.03 1.73 -12.11
N ASP A 60 -2.57 0.50 -11.99
CA ASP A 60 -2.85 -0.34 -13.17
C ASP A 60 -4.11 0.12 -13.91
N GLN A 61 -5.16 0.53 -13.17
CA GLN A 61 -6.46 0.86 -13.77
C GLN A 61 -6.69 2.35 -13.91
N LYS A 62 -6.26 3.15 -12.92
CA LYS A 62 -6.48 4.60 -12.92
C LYS A 62 -5.27 5.41 -13.40
N GLN A 63 -4.14 4.75 -13.62
CA GLN A 63 -2.93 5.37 -14.15
C GLN A 63 -2.52 6.61 -13.37
N CYS A 64 -2.72 6.61 -12.04
CA CYS A 64 -2.28 7.70 -11.18
C CYS A 64 -0.76 7.89 -11.34
N GLU A 65 -0.32 9.15 -11.45
CA GLU A 65 1.10 9.49 -11.55
C GLU A 65 1.82 9.19 -10.23
N SER A 66 1.17 9.50 -9.11
CA SER A 66 1.65 9.15 -7.78
C SER A 66 0.52 8.93 -6.78
N VAL A 67 0.85 8.23 -5.70
CA VAL A 67 0.00 8.02 -4.52
C VAL A 67 0.83 8.33 -3.28
N VAL A 68 0.22 9.04 -2.32
CA VAL A 68 0.84 9.35 -1.03
C VAL A 68 0.18 8.61 0.13
N VAL A 69 0.92 8.43 1.22
CA VAL A 69 0.40 7.97 2.51
C VAL A 69 0.94 8.88 3.61
N ILE A 70 0.02 9.43 4.41
CA ILE A 70 0.34 10.37 5.50
C ILE A 70 0.22 9.65 6.84
N ILE A 71 1.31 9.61 7.62
CA ILE A 71 1.37 8.82 8.86
C ILE A 71 2.07 9.62 9.97
N GLU A 72 1.42 9.77 11.13
CA GLU A 72 2.10 10.24 12.34
C GLU A 72 3.22 9.25 12.73
N PRO A 73 4.45 9.70 13.03
CA PRO A 73 5.59 8.81 13.28
C PRO A 73 5.34 7.73 14.35
N ASP A 74 4.51 8.03 15.35
CA ASP A 74 4.19 7.14 16.46
C ASP A 74 3.22 6.02 16.07
N HIS A 75 2.59 6.08 14.90
CA HIS A 75 1.72 5.04 14.36
C HIS A 75 2.53 3.89 13.72
N ALA A 76 3.35 3.21 14.53
CA ALA A 76 4.26 2.15 14.10
C ALA A 76 3.57 1.01 13.33
N ALA A 77 2.32 0.69 13.64
CA ALA A 77 1.55 -0.31 12.89
C ALA A 77 1.31 0.13 11.44
N SER A 78 0.97 1.40 11.22
CA SER A 78 0.74 1.94 9.87
C SER A 78 2.03 2.10 9.09
N VAL A 79 3.10 2.55 9.74
CA VAL A 79 4.46 2.59 9.16
C VAL A 79 4.83 1.21 8.59
N ARG A 80 4.69 0.15 9.40
CA ARG A 80 5.00 -1.22 8.95
C ARG A 80 4.11 -1.70 7.80
N VAL A 81 2.83 -1.32 7.79
CA VAL A 81 1.91 -1.69 6.70
C VAL A 81 2.35 -1.02 5.40
N THR A 82 2.66 0.27 5.46
CA THR A 82 3.11 1.08 4.31
C THR A 82 4.44 0.57 3.75
N GLU A 83 5.41 0.28 4.60
CA GLU A 83 6.69 -0.31 4.18
C GLU A 83 6.51 -1.69 3.55
N LYS A 84 5.69 -2.57 4.15
CA LYS A 84 5.34 -3.88 3.56
C LYS A 84 4.55 -3.78 2.25
N ALA A 85 3.84 -2.69 2.05
CA ALA A 85 3.14 -2.40 0.79
C ALA A 85 4.11 -1.95 -0.31
N GLY A 86 5.35 -1.60 0.03
CA GLY A 86 6.41 -1.30 -0.93
C GLY A 86 6.86 0.15 -0.96
N PHE A 87 6.35 1.01 -0.08
CA PHE A 87 6.88 2.37 0.07
C PHE A 87 8.24 2.31 0.79
N SER A 88 9.25 2.94 0.20
CA SER A 88 10.65 2.86 0.67
C SER A 88 11.13 4.13 1.38
N CYS A 89 10.63 5.30 0.96
CA CYS A 89 11.13 6.60 1.40
C CYS A 89 9.98 7.49 1.87
N TYR A 90 10.28 8.41 2.80
CA TYR A 90 9.35 9.44 3.23
C TYR A 90 10.05 10.78 3.41
N THR A 91 9.26 11.86 3.37
CA THR A 91 9.66 13.19 3.82
C THR A 91 8.92 13.53 5.12
N MET A 92 9.52 14.37 5.95
CA MET A 92 8.82 14.91 7.13
C MET A 92 8.08 16.17 6.72
N GLN A 93 6.77 16.20 6.94
CA GLN A 93 5.91 17.33 6.61
C GLN A 93 5.05 17.73 7.82
N GLU A 94 4.49 18.93 7.78
CA GLU A 94 3.40 19.30 8.68
C GLU A 94 2.06 19.07 7.98
N PHE A 95 1.16 18.34 8.64
CA PHE A 95 -0.19 18.09 8.17
C PHE A 95 -1.15 18.22 9.36
N HIS A 96 -2.16 19.08 9.24
CA HIS A 96 -3.08 19.41 10.34
C HIS A 96 -2.36 19.73 11.68
N LYS A 97 -1.30 20.56 11.62
CA LYS A 97 -0.47 20.96 12.79
C LYS A 97 0.27 19.80 13.46
N LYS A 98 0.39 18.66 12.80
CA LYS A 98 1.14 17.50 13.27
C LYS A 98 2.30 17.22 12.35
N ARG A 99 3.43 16.81 12.93
CA ARG A 99 4.55 16.26 12.16
C ARG A 99 4.18 14.87 11.67
N VAL A 100 4.23 14.67 10.36
CA VAL A 100 3.88 13.41 9.69
C VAL A 100 5.01 12.95 8.79
N ARG A 101 5.09 11.64 8.59
CA ARG A 101 5.81 11.04 7.47
C ARG A 101 4.88 11.04 6.26
N LEU A 102 5.31 11.71 5.20
CA LEU A 102 4.67 11.62 3.89
C LEU A 102 5.47 10.64 3.03
N TYR A 103 4.92 9.44 2.85
CA TYR A 103 5.43 8.47 1.89
C TYR A 103 4.84 8.79 0.51
N ARG A 104 5.64 8.64 -0.55
CA ARG A 104 5.18 8.76 -1.94
C ARG A 104 5.65 7.55 -2.73
N MET A 105 4.77 7.08 -3.60
CA MET A 105 5.09 6.09 -4.64
C MET A 105 4.59 6.64 -5.96
N THR A 106 5.47 6.65 -6.96
CA THR A 106 5.14 7.04 -8.33
C THR A 106 4.73 5.82 -9.16
N ASN A 107 4.13 6.07 -10.31
CA ASN A 107 3.86 5.00 -11.29
C ASN A 107 5.15 4.32 -11.75
N GLU A 108 6.26 5.06 -11.82
CA GLU A 108 7.57 4.51 -12.16
C GLU A 108 8.09 3.56 -11.08
N ASP A 109 8.06 3.99 -9.81
CA ASP A 109 8.41 3.12 -8.67
C ASP A 109 7.60 1.82 -8.68
N TRP A 110 6.29 1.94 -8.96
CA TRP A 110 5.39 0.79 -9.06
C TRP A 110 5.79 -0.18 -10.18
N ARG A 111 6.12 0.33 -11.37
CA ARG A 111 6.52 -0.50 -12.52
C ARG A 111 7.86 -1.20 -12.28
N LEU A 112 8.84 -0.50 -11.72
CA LEU A 112 10.13 -1.09 -11.36
C LEU A 112 9.97 -2.23 -10.36
N ARG A 113 9.10 -2.05 -9.36
CA ARG A 113 8.79 -3.09 -8.39
C ARG A 113 8.19 -4.34 -9.04
N LEU A 114 7.24 -4.19 -9.95
CA LEU A 114 6.64 -5.34 -10.64
C LEU A 114 7.67 -6.11 -11.48
N HIS A 115 8.62 -5.41 -12.09
CA HIS A 115 9.72 -6.04 -12.80
C HIS A 115 10.59 -6.89 -11.86
N ASP A 116 10.96 -6.36 -10.70
CA ASP A 116 11.78 -7.07 -9.71
C ASP A 116 11.04 -8.28 -9.11
N GLU A 117 9.75 -8.15 -8.78
CA GLU A 117 8.95 -9.28 -8.28
C GLU A 117 8.85 -10.41 -9.32
N LEU A 118 8.66 -10.07 -10.61
CA LEU A 118 8.63 -11.06 -11.69
C LEU A 118 10.00 -11.73 -11.92
N ALA A 119 11.10 -10.98 -11.78
CA ALA A 119 12.45 -11.53 -11.87
C ALA A 119 12.74 -12.53 -10.73
N VAL A 120 12.33 -12.22 -9.50
CA VAL A 120 12.47 -13.13 -8.36
C VAL A 120 11.67 -14.42 -8.55
N VAL A 121 10.42 -14.33 -9.01
CA VAL A 121 9.57 -15.51 -9.26
C VAL A 121 10.15 -16.40 -10.37
N ARG A 122 10.75 -15.82 -11.42
CA ARG A 122 11.41 -16.58 -12.48
C ARG A 122 12.63 -17.35 -11.96
N ASN A 123 13.39 -16.78 -11.03
CA ASN A 123 14.58 -17.39 -10.46
C ASN A 123 14.30 -18.43 -9.35
N GLN A 124 13.05 -18.57 -8.90
CA GLN A 124 12.64 -19.54 -7.88
C GLN A 124 11.96 -20.80 -8.44
N ARG A 125 11.82 -20.95 -9.76
CA ARG A 125 11.34 -22.22 -10.34
C ARG A 125 12.44 -23.27 -10.21
N PRO A 126 12.18 -24.45 -9.62
CA PRO A 126 13.17 -25.52 -9.57
C PRO A 126 13.54 -25.92 -11.00
N ASN A 127 14.84 -26.04 -11.27
CA ASN A 127 15.35 -26.53 -12.54
C ASN A 127 14.88 -27.98 -12.73
N PRO A 128 14.05 -28.32 -13.74
CA PRO A 128 13.58 -29.70 -13.93
C PRO A 128 14.68 -30.68 -14.37
N GLY A 129 15.93 -30.23 -14.50
CA GLY A 129 17.05 -30.98 -15.08
C GLY A 129 18.03 -31.66 -14.12
N ARG A 130 17.65 -32.04 -12.89
CA ARG A 130 18.46 -32.95 -12.05
C ARG A 130 17.61 -34.07 -11.46
N ALA A 131 17.24 -35.00 -12.34
CA ALA A 131 17.00 -36.37 -11.94
C ALA A 131 17.83 -37.28 -12.87
N GLN A 132 18.62 -38.15 -12.25
CA GLN A 132 19.32 -39.31 -12.79
C GLN A 132 20.75 -39.08 -13.32
N GLY A 133 21.65 -39.90 -12.78
CA GLY A 133 23.09 -39.93 -12.96
C GLY A 133 23.75 -40.38 -11.66
#